data_AF-A0A9E4MKB8-F1
#
_entry.id   AF-A0A9E4MKB8-F1
#
_cell.length_a   1.000
_cell.length_b   1.000
_cell.length_c   1.000
_cell.angle_alpha   90.00
_cell.angle_beta   90.00
_cell.angle_gamma   90.00
#
_symmetry.space_group_name_H-M   'P 1'
#
loop_
_entity.id
_entity.type
_entity.pdbx_description
1 polymer ?
#
loop_
_entity_poly.entity_id
_entity_poly.type
_entity_poly.pdbx_seq_one_letter_code
_entity_poly.pdbx_strand_id
1 'polypeptide(L)'
;MRTPRHIGGLDCMEVLAQLSAYLEGDLSPVDRGRVEAHVSACDVCARFGGQFAEAVARLKAQMGPPAAVPEDVQERLRRRLRSSG
;
A
#
# COMPACT_ATOMS: atom_id res chain seq x y z
N MET A 1 -10.84 24.11 -10.01
CA MET A 1 -10.90 23.22 -8.84
C MET A 1 -11.89 22.11 -9.17
N ARG A 2 -11.48 20.84 -9.17
CA ARG A 2 -12.36 19.72 -9.59
C ARG A 2 -13.17 19.24 -8.37
N THR A 3 -14.45 18.94 -8.56
CA THR A 3 -15.40 18.61 -7.49
C THR A 3 -14.96 17.36 -6.70
N PRO A 4 -14.99 17.39 -5.35
CA PRO A 4 -14.73 16.20 -4.54
C PRO A 4 -15.77 15.12 -4.85
N ARG A 5 -15.33 13.87 -4.98
CA ARG A 5 -16.19 12.72 -5.26
C ARG A 5 -16.31 11.87 -4.01
N HIS A 6 -17.53 11.56 -3.57
CA HIS A 6 -17.74 10.59 -2.49
C HIS A 6 -17.96 9.20 -3.08
N ILE A 7 -17.02 8.29 -2.86
CA ILE A 7 -17.05 6.90 -3.34
C ILE A 7 -16.58 6.00 -2.22
N GLY A 8 -17.27 4.90 -1.96
CA GLY A 8 -16.89 3.96 -0.89
C GLY A 8 -16.97 4.57 0.52
N GLY A 9 -17.68 5.69 0.68
CA GLY A 9 -17.75 6.43 1.94
C GLY A 9 -16.58 7.37 2.21
N LEU A 10 -15.72 7.63 1.21
CA LEU A 10 -14.59 8.57 1.30
C LEU A 10 -14.64 9.61 0.19
N ASP A 11 -14.18 10.83 0.50
CA ASP A 11 -13.79 11.82 -0.50
C ASP A 11 -12.31 11.73 -0.89
N CYS A 12 -11.93 12.50 -1.92
CA CYS A 12 -10.56 12.51 -2.43
C CYS A 12 -9.53 12.92 -1.36
N MET A 13 -9.87 13.85 -0.46
CA MET A 13 -8.97 14.33 0.58
C MET A 13 -8.82 13.31 1.70
N GLU A 14 -9.90 12.61 2.06
CA GLU A 14 -9.85 11.50 3.01
C GLU A 14 -8.98 10.36 2.49
N VAL A 15 -9.06 10.03 1.19
CA VAL A 15 -8.16 9.06 0.56
C VAL A 15 -6.70 9.53 0.65
N LEU A 16 -6.41 10.79 0.34
CA LEU A 16 -5.06 11.35 0.44
C LEU A 16 -4.48 11.25 1.87
N ALA A 17 -5.30 11.51 2.88
CA ALA A 17 -4.91 11.42 4.28
C ALA A 17 -4.54 9.98 4.71
N GLN A 18 -5.10 8.96 4.05
CA GLN A 18 -4.84 7.55 4.38
C GLN A 18 -3.65 6.92 3.63
N LEU A 19 -3.02 7.62 2.68
CA LEU A 19 -2.02 7.01 1.81
C LEU A 19 -0.75 6.51 2.52
N SER A 20 -0.30 7.20 3.58
CA SER A 20 0.86 6.73 4.36
C SER A 20 0.54 5.40 5.05
N ALA A 21 -0.55 5.34 5.81
CA ALA A 21 -1.01 4.12 6.48
C ALA A 21 -1.30 2.99 5.47
N TYR A 22 -1.81 3.31 4.27
CA TYR A 22 -2.00 2.33 3.20
C TYR A 22 -0.68 1.69 2.75
N LEU A 23 0.40 2.48 2.61
CA LEU A 23 1.72 1.99 2.22
C LEU A 23 2.44 1.21 3.32
N GLU A 24 2.20 1.60 4.57
CA GLU A 24 2.77 0.95 5.76
C GLU A 24 2.02 -0.36 6.09
N GLY A 25 0.80 -0.52 5.57
CA GLY A 25 -0.04 -1.69 5.84
C GLY A 25 -0.84 -1.56 7.14
N ASP A 26 -0.94 -0.35 7.68
CA ASP A 26 -1.56 -0.05 8.99
C ASP A 26 -3.06 0.26 8.90
N LEU A 27 -3.65 0.20 7.71
CA LEU A 27 -5.09 0.33 7.56
C LEU A 27 -5.82 -0.95 7.99
N SER A 28 -6.98 -0.75 8.62
CA SER A 28 -7.93 -1.85 8.83
C SER A 28 -8.36 -2.43 7.48
N PRO A 29 -8.77 -3.71 7.40
CA PRO A 29 -9.28 -4.30 6.16
C PRO A 29 -10.46 -3.52 5.56
N VAL A 30 -11.29 -2.92 6.41
CA VAL A 30 -12.44 -2.11 6.02
C VAL A 30 -11.97 -0.81 5.36
N ASP A 31 -11.07 -0.06 6.00
CA ASP A 31 -10.59 1.22 5.48
C ASP A 31 -9.77 1.02 4.21
N ARG A 32 -8.96 -0.04 4.17
CA ARG A 32 -8.26 -0.46 2.96
C ARG A 32 -9.24 -0.68 1.79
N GLY A 33 -10.32 -1.41 2.03
CA GLY A 33 -11.36 -1.64 1.02
C GLY A 33 -12.04 -0.36 0.54
N ARG A 34 -12.27 0.62 1.43
CA ARG A 34 -12.83 1.92 1.06
C ARG A 34 -11.87 2.73 0.16
N VAL A 35 -10.59 2.77 0.50
CA VAL A 35 -9.55 3.42 -0.30
C VAL A 35 -9.44 2.77 -1.69
N GLU A 36 -9.35 1.44 -1.75
CA GLU A 36 -9.25 0.70 -3.01
C GLU A 36 -10.49 0.92 -3.89
N ALA A 37 -11.69 0.88 -3.31
CA ALA A 37 -12.93 1.18 -4.03
C ALA A 37 -12.94 2.61 -4.59
N HIS A 38 -12.52 3.61 -3.81
CA HIS A 38 -12.46 4.99 -4.29
C HIS A 38 -11.44 5.14 -5.43
N VAL A 39 -10.22 4.62 -5.26
CA VAL A 39 -9.15 4.71 -6.28
C VAL A 39 -9.58 4.03 -7.58
N SER A 40 -10.30 2.91 -7.53
CA SER A 40 -10.79 2.21 -8.74
C SER A 40 -11.82 3.00 -9.55
N ALA A 41 -12.57 3.90 -8.92
CA ALA A 41 -13.70 4.61 -9.54
C ALA A 41 -13.47 6.13 -9.68
N CYS A 42 -12.38 6.66 -9.13
CA CYS A 42 -12.01 8.07 -9.23
C CYS A 42 -10.74 8.26 -10.08
N ASP A 43 -10.90 8.78 -11.29
CA ASP A 43 -9.80 9.03 -12.24
C ASP A 43 -8.69 9.93 -11.67
N VAL A 44 -9.06 10.89 -10.81
CA VAL A 44 -8.10 11.78 -10.14
C VAL A 44 -7.23 11.00 -9.16
N CYS A 45 -7.85 10.20 -8.29
CA CYS A 45 -7.15 9.42 -7.29
C CYS A 45 -6.38 8.25 -7.91
N ALA A 46 -6.89 7.63 -8.98
CA ALA A 46 -6.16 6.63 -9.75
C ALA A 46 -4.85 7.21 -10.32
N ARG A 47 -4.92 8.37 -10.98
CA ARG A 47 -3.74 9.03 -11.54
C ARG A 47 -2.77 9.46 -10.45
N PHE A 48 -3.26 10.13 -9.41
CA PHE A 48 -2.42 10.60 -8.31
C PHE A 48 -1.76 9.43 -7.57
N GLY A 49 -2.53 8.40 -7.20
CA GLY A 49 -2.05 7.21 -6.52
C GLY A 49 -0.97 6.47 -7.31
N GLY A 50 -1.11 6.40 -8.65
CA GLY A 50 -0.06 5.87 -9.52
C GLY A 50 1.25 6.65 -9.43
N GLN A 51 1.20 7.98 -9.53
CA GLN A 51 2.40 8.82 -9.42
C GLN A 51 3.03 8.77 -8.02
N PHE A 52 2.19 8.71 -6.99
CA PHE A 52 2.64 8.57 -5.60
C PHE A 52 3.35 7.23 -5.38
N ALA A 53 2.77 6.12 -5.85
CA ALA A 53 3.38 4.80 -5.78
C ALA A 53 4.72 4.74 -6.53
N GLU A 54 4.81 5.35 -7.70
CA GLU A 54 6.05 5.45 -8.47
C GLU A 54 7.14 6.21 -7.69
N ALA A 55 6.80 7.38 -7.12
CA ALA A 55 7.73 8.16 -6.32
C ALA A 55 8.26 7.37 -5.12
N VAL A 56 7.39 6.67 -4.39
CA VAL A 56 7.77 5.83 -3.26
C VAL A 56 8.64 4.65 -3.68
N ALA A 57 8.33 3.98 -4.79
CA ALA A 57 9.14 2.90 -5.33
C ALA A 57 10.56 3.38 -5.68
N ARG A 58 10.68 4.56 -6.30
CA ARG A 58 11.97 5.18 -6.63
C ARG A 58 12.79 5.54 -5.39
N LEU A 59 12.14 5.99 -4.31
CA LEU A 59 12.83 6.25 -3.03
C LEU A 59 13.31 4.93 -2.40
N LYS A 60 12.45 3.91 -2.34
CA LYS A 60 12.80 2.59 -1.81
C LYS A 60 13.99 1.98 -2.55
N ALA A 61 14.05 2.11 -3.88
CA ALA A 61 15.16 1.61 -4.69
C ALA A 61 16.51 2.30 -4.36
N GLN A 62 16.50 3.54 -3.88
CA GLN A 62 17.71 4.28 -3.50
C GLN A 62 18.21 3.95 -2.08
N MET A 63 17.35 3.41 -1.21
CA MET A 63 17.68 3.13 0.19
C MET A 63 18.56 1.89 0.40
N GLY A 64 18.98 1.23 -0.68
CA GLY A 64 19.73 -0.03 -0.63
C GLY A 64 18.83 -1.21 -0.24
N PRO A 65 19.30 -2.45 -0.44
CA PRO A 65 18.54 -3.62 -0.02
C PRO A 65 18.38 -3.63 1.52
N PRO A 66 17.24 -4.11 2.04
CA PRO A 66 17.12 -4.36 3.46
C PRO A 66 18.23 -5.31 3.92
N ALA A 67 18.58 -5.23 5.20
CA ALA A 67 19.57 -6.13 5.80
C ALA A 67 19.20 -7.58 5.47
N ALA A 68 20.21 -8.35 5.04
CA ALA A 68 20.00 -9.74 4.71
C ALA A 68 19.43 -10.47 5.93
N VAL A 69 18.38 -11.25 5.71
CA VAL A 69 17.82 -12.12 6.76
C VAL A 69 18.88 -13.16 7.12
N PRO A 70 19.23 -13.35 8.40
CA PRO A 70 20.18 -14.37 8.82
C PRO A 70 19.80 -15.76 8.27
N GLU A 71 20.81 -16.54 7.87
CA GLU A 71 20.61 -17.82 7.19
C GLU A 71 19.82 -18.82 8.06
N ASP A 72 20.07 -18.82 9.38
CA ASP A 72 19.35 -19.68 10.33
C ASP A 72 17.84 -19.38 10.35
N VAL A 73 17.47 -18.09 10.25
CA VAL A 73 16.08 -17.65 10.22
C VAL A 73 15.43 -18.09 8.90
N GLN A 74 16.13 -17.93 7.77
CA GLN A 74 15.65 -18.39 6.47
C GLN A 74 15.42 -19.91 6.45
N GLU A 75 16.36 -20.69 6.99
CA GLU A 75 16.26 -22.13 7.03
C GLU A 75 15.09 -22.58 7.91
N ARG A 76 14.96 -21.99 9.10
CA ARG A 76 13.86 -22.27 10.03
C ARG A 76 12.50 -21.97 9.40
N LEU A 77 12.37 -20.86 8.69
CA LEU A 77 11.15 -20.50 7.94
C LEU A 77 10.84 -21.53 6.84
N ARG A 78 11.83 -21.87 6.01
CA ARG A 78 11.66 -22.86 4.93
C ARG A 78 11.27 -24.24 5.45
N ARG A 79 11.84 -24.68 6.59
CA ARG A 79 11.46 -25.94 7.24
C ARG A 79 9.98 -25.92 7.67
N ARG A 80 9.51 -24.82 8.27
CA ARG A 80 8.10 -24.69 8.69
C ARG A 80 7.12 -24.68 7.52
N LEU A 81 7.38 -23.91 6.47
CA LEU A 81 6.51 -23.84 5.30
C LEU A 81 6.37 -25.21 4.61
N ARG A 82 7.43 -26.03 4.59
CA ARG A 82 7.39 -27.41 4.04
C ARG A 82 6.61 -28.40 4.89
N SER A 83 6.52 -28.18 6.20
CA SER A 83 5.77 -29.07 7.12
C SER A 83 4.29 -28.67 7.30
N SER A 84 3.87 -27.57 6.69
CA SER A 84 2.50 -27.03 6.79
C SER A 84 1.71 -27.17 5.48
N GLY A 85 2.26 -27.85 4.47
CA GLY A 85 1.55 -28.34 3.29
C GLY A 85 1.37 -29.84 3.39
#